data_AF-A0A0L7LKT0-F1
#
_entry.id   AF-A0A0L7LKT0-F1
#
_cell.length_a   1.000
_cell.length_b   1.000
_cell.length_c   1.000
_cell.angle_alpha   90.00
_cell.angle_beta   90.00
_cell.angle_gamma   90.00
#
_symmetry.space_group_name_H-M   'P 1'
#
loop_
_entity.id
_entity.type
_entity.pdbx_description
1 polymer ?
#
loop_
_entity_poly.entity_id
_entity_poly.type
_entity_poly.pdbx_seq_one_letter_code
_entity_poly.pdbx_strand_id
1 'polypeptide(L)'
;FTNVEDYWDALVEYEGGILKAREIWNSVKPLYVKLHKYVSLRLSGSNSVGKPLPVHLLKSLVGDDWSNLIENLLPKHAGIYQKVLANLQLKEMGGRKVYKEAEKLLKSLFFGEIEQVFWSDSVFNSTCPTVLVDWCKPNKIRVSTCKDVSIGNYVDAHEAIMKINWSEFRKNFSMIENSDIDFLGDPHIVFNKPYIGKFLGVILKYQIYQSFAEELESDESDLIKHVAENNGRLLEAMMQGYGLFWPEMVSDLLAKRENGLEYTGLTDYYRLLDEYLDNQLDPTAEKEESDDYVEPVIPDPIPEENEIPTSADNSKKPAAVESAETHENIMENEIDVGYDANSKHGMDTSTVGVLEIKNPVAAGDQKKDVNLKEASYNTYWWIGIAVALTVVVVLVALIARKRHSHRKQLERQRRDNTRA
;
A
#
# COMPACT_ATOMS: atom_id res chain seq x y z
N PHE A 1 -16.31 20.56 -12.52
CA PHE A 1 -16.44 19.73 -11.30
C PHE A 1 -17.57 20.30 -10.45
N THR A 2 -18.43 19.45 -9.91
CA THR A 2 -19.59 19.86 -9.10
C THR A 2 -19.29 19.86 -7.61
N ASN A 3 -18.28 19.11 -7.18
CA ASN A 3 -17.74 19.14 -5.82
C ASN A 3 -16.19 18.95 -5.88
N VAL A 4 -15.51 19.08 -4.72
CA VAL A 4 -14.05 18.92 -4.60
C VAL A 4 -13.64 17.46 -4.84
N GLU A 5 -14.50 16.51 -4.50
CA GLU A 5 -14.27 15.06 -4.68
C GLU A 5 -14.10 14.72 -6.17
N ASP A 6 -14.98 15.21 -7.03
CA ASP A 6 -14.92 15.03 -8.49
C ASP A 6 -13.64 15.64 -9.08
N TYR A 7 -13.19 16.78 -8.54
CA TYR A 7 -11.95 17.42 -8.96
C TYR A 7 -10.74 16.57 -8.57
N TRP A 8 -10.72 16.03 -7.34
CA TRP A 8 -9.64 15.17 -6.86
C TRP A 8 -9.63 13.81 -7.54
N ASP A 9 -10.79 13.23 -7.84
CA ASP A 9 -10.91 11.98 -8.60
C ASP A 9 -10.35 12.17 -10.03
N ALA A 10 -10.63 13.32 -10.66
CA ALA A 10 -10.06 13.65 -11.97
C ALA A 10 -8.54 13.83 -11.96
N LEU A 11 -7.94 14.32 -10.87
CA LEU A 11 -6.48 14.44 -10.73
C LEU A 11 -5.76 13.09 -10.61
N VAL A 12 -6.48 12.00 -10.32
CA VAL A 12 -5.93 10.65 -10.20
C VAL A 12 -5.91 9.94 -11.57
N GLU A 13 -6.51 10.56 -12.60
CA GLU A 13 -6.58 10.04 -13.97
C GLU A 13 -7.11 8.59 -14.02
N TYR A 14 -7.94 8.22 -13.04
CA TYR A 14 -8.57 6.91 -12.93
C TYR A 14 -10.05 7.13 -12.65
N GLU A 15 -10.87 6.86 -13.65
CA GLU A 15 -12.31 7.11 -13.59
C GLU A 15 -12.94 6.32 -12.43
N GLY A 16 -13.59 7.03 -11.50
CA GLY A 16 -14.19 6.40 -10.32
C GLY A 16 -13.16 5.86 -9.32
N GLY A 17 -11.97 6.45 -9.27
CA GLY A 17 -10.87 5.95 -8.44
C GLY A 17 -11.17 5.93 -6.95
N ILE A 18 -11.94 6.89 -6.45
CA ILE A 18 -12.42 6.88 -5.06
C ILE A 18 -13.38 5.70 -4.80
N LEU A 19 -14.28 5.40 -5.73
CA LEU A 19 -15.20 4.27 -5.62
C LEU A 19 -14.42 2.95 -5.61
N LYS A 20 -13.47 2.79 -6.54
CA LYS A 20 -12.63 1.60 -6.60
C LYS A 20 -11.75 1.46 -5.35
N ALA A 21 -11.20 2.55 -4.84
CA ALA A 21 -10.42 2.52 -3.60
C ALA A 21 -11.26 2.06 -2.40
N ARG A 22 -12.52 2.50 -2.31
CA ARG A 22 -13.46 2.06 -1.27
C ARG A 22 -13.78 0.57 -1.38
N GLU A 23 -13.99 0.08 -2.60
CA GLU A 23 -14.19 -1.34 -2.88
C GLU A 23 -12.99 -2.18 -2.42
N ILE A 24 -11.78 -1.82 -2.86
CA ILE A 24 -10.53 -2.48 -2.47
C ILE A 24 -10.33 -2.42 -0.96
N TRP A 25 -10.57 -1.27 -0.33
CA TRP A 25 -10.44 -1.12 1.12
C TRP A 25 -11.37 -2.09 1.86
N ASN A 26 -12.62 -2.26 1.42
CA ASN A 26 -13.53 -3.21 2.04
C ASN A 26 -12.99 -4.65 1.97
N SER A 27 -12.28 -5.01 0.91
CA SER A 27 -11.63 -6.31 0.76
C SER A 27 -10.36 -6.48 1.61
N VAL A 28 -9.57 -5.42 1.80
CA VAL A 28 -8.31 -5.44 2.58
C VAL A 28 -8.55 -5.24 4.08
N LYS A 29 -9.61 -4.52 4.46
CA LYS A 29 -9.97 -4.16 5.84
C LYS A 29 -9.96 -5.36 6.81
N PRO A 30 -10.44 -6.57 6.48
CA PRO A 30 -10.38 -7.71 7.40
C PRO A 30 -8.96 -8.03 7.88
N LEU A 31 -7.98 -8.05 6.97
CA LEU A 31 -6.57 -8.28 7.31
C LEU A 31 -6.02 -7.16 8.20
N TYR A 32 -6.32 -5.90 7.87
CA TYR A 32 -5.93 -4.75 8.70
C TYR A 32 -6.51 -4.85 10.12
N VAL A 33 -7.78 -5.20 10.25
CA VAL A 33 -8.44 -5.34 11.57
C VAL A 33 -7.80 -6.47 12.38
N LYS A 34 -7.45 -7.60 11.77
CA LYS A 34 -6.71 -8.68 12.46
C LYS A 34 -5.35 -8.19 12.93
N LEU A 35 -4.58 -7.52 12.07
CA LEU A 35 -3.28 -6.95 12.42
C LEU A 35 -3.40 -5.93 13.57
N HIS A 36 -4.35 -5.00 13.48
CA HIS A 36 -4.61 -4.00 14.51
C HIS A 36 -4.92 -4.66 15.86
N LYS A 37 -5.79 -5.70 15.88
CA LYS A 37 -6.11 -6.44 17.11
C LYS A 37 -4.87 -7.11 17.70
N TYR A 38 -4.05 -7.74 16.86
CA TYR A 38 -2.82 -8.39 17.29
C TYR A 38 -1.82 -7.39 17.90
N VAL A 39 -1.59 -6.26 17.23
CA VAL A 39 -0.71 -5.19 17.72
C VAL A 39 -1.24 -4.63 19.04
N SER A 40 -2.55 -4.37 19.13
CA SER A 40 -3.19 -3.88 20.37
C SER A 40 -3.00 -4.86 21.54
N LEU A 41 -3.16 -6.16 21.26
CA LEU A 41 -2.95 -7.22 22.23
C LEU A 41 -1.50 -7.26 22.73
N ARG A 42 -0.52 -7.10 21.82
CA ARG A 42 0.91 -7.15 22.15
C ARG A 42 1.41 -5.90 22.90
N LEU A 43 0.91 -4.72 22.54
CA LEU A 43 1.37 -3.46 23.13
C LEU A 43 0.67 -3.12 24.45
N SER A 44 -0.60 -3.49 24.61
CA SER A 44 -1.43 -3.00 25.73
C SER A 44 -2.33 -4.08 26.35
N GLY A 45 -2.22 -5.33 25.91
CA GLY A 45 -2.99 -6.45 26.44
C GLY A 45 -4.43 -6.53 25.94
N SER A 46 -5.16 -7.51 26.47
CA SER A 46 -6.51 -7.88 26.01
C SER A 46 -7.53 -6.75 26.13
N ASN A 47 -7.38 -5.88 27.14
CA ASN A 47 -8.31 -4.78 27.41
C ASN A 47 -8.30 -3.67 26.34
N SER A 48 -7.29 -3.64 25.48
CA SER A 48 -7.14 -2.66 24.40
C SER A 48 -7.57 -3.19 23.03
N VAL A 49 -7.87 -4.49 22.92
CA VAL A 49 -8.30 -5.11 21.66
C VAL A 49 -9.63 -4.51 21.21
N GLY A 50 -9.66 -3.98 19.98
CA GLY A 50 -10.85 -3.36 19.39
C GLY A 50 -11.05 -1.89 19.76
N LYS A 51 -10.19 -1.31 20.60
CA LYS A 51 -10.15 0.14 20.86
C LYS A 51 -9.13 0.81 19.92
N PRO A 52 -9.25 2.12 19.65
CA PRO A 52 -8.22 2.86 18.93
C PRO A 52 -6.86 2.76 19.62
N LEU A 53 -5.81 2.50 18.85
CA LEU A 53 -4.44 2.46 19.35
C LEU A 53 -3.86 3.88 19.46
N PRO A 54 -3.33 4.32 20.61
CA PRO A 54 -2.71 5.64 20.72
C PRO A 54 -1.49 5.79 19.80
N VAL A 55 -1.47 6.86 18.99
CA VAL A 55 -0.45 7.09 17.95
C VAL A 55 0.97 7.09 18.51
N HIS A 56 1.18 7.67 19.70
CA HIS A 56 2.51 7.73 20.33
C HIS A 56 3.10 6.34 20.67
N LEU A 57 2.28 5.29 20.74
CA LEU A 57 2.76 3.92 20.95
C LEU A 57 3.32 3.28 19.68
N LEU A 58 3.08 3.87 18.51
CA LEU A 58 3.46 3.31 17.21
C LEU A 58 4.92 3.56 16.84
N LYS A 59 5.65 4.37 17.63
CA LYS A 59 6.99 4.87 17.28
C LYS A 59 7.03 5.52 15.89
N SER A 60 5.92 6.17 15.52
CA SER A 60 5.77 7.07 14.37
C SER A 60 5.13 8.37 14.86
N LEU A 61 5.51 9.50 14.25
CA LEU A 61 4.94 10.81 14.56
C LEU A 61 3.46 10.90 14.21
N VAL A 62 3.04 10.22 13.14
CA VAL A 62 1.67 10.30 12.60
C VAL A 62 0.96 8.94 12.56
N GLY A 63 1.66 7.84 12.88
CA GLY A 63 1.09 6.50 12.97
C GLY A 63 0.94 5.77 11.63
N ASP A 64 1.66 6.23 10.62
CA ASP A 64 1.70 5.69 9.25
C ASP A 64 2.60 4.46 9.09
N ASP A 65 3.72 4.39 9.83
CA ASP A 65 4.65 3.27 9.83
C ASP A 65 4.75 2.61 11.21
N TRP A 66 4.51 1.30 11.26
CA TRP A 66 4.55 0.47 12.47
C TRP A 66 5.76 -0.46 12.49
N SER A 67 6.66 -0.36 11.49
CA SER A 67 7.83 -1.24 11.34
C SER A 67 8.77 -1.19 12.53
N ASN A 68 8.85 -0.05 13.22
CA ASN A 68 9.66 0.15 14.43
C ASN A 68 9.17 -0.64 15.65
N LEU A 69 7.99 -1.27 15.57
CA LEU A 69 7.41 -2.12 16.62
C LEU A 69 7.78 -3.59 16.48
N ILE A 70 8.40 -3.99 15.38
CA ILE A 70 8.55 -5.41 15.01
C ILE A 70 9.22 -6.27 16.08
N GLU A 71 10.15 -5.69 16.86
CA GLU A 71 10.79 -6.37 18.00
C GLU A 71 9.78 -6.75 19.10
N ASN A 72 8.85 -5.85 19.41
CA ASN A 72 7.79 -6.07 20.39
C ASN A 72 6.71 -7.04 19.87
N LEU A 73 6.63 -7.22 18.55
CA LEU A 73 5.58 -8.00 17.90
C LEU A 73 5.99 -9.46 17.62
N LEU A 74 7.28 -9.83 17.72
CA LEU A 74 7.78 -11.16 17.34
C LEU A 74 8.37 -11.93 18.53
N PRO A 75 7.56 -12.46 19.48
CA PRO A 75 8.10 -13.10 20.68
C PRO A 75 8.93 -14.36 20.38
N LYS A 76 8.49 -15.22 19.45
CA LYS A 76 9.21 -16.46 19.09
C LYS A 76 10.51 -16.21 18.31
N HIS A 77 10.65 -15.04 17.68
CA HIS A 77 11.73 -14.75 16.73
C HIS A 77 12.26 -13.30 16.85
N ALA A 78 12.29 -12.75 18.06
CA ALA A 78 12.67 -11.35 18.30
C ALA A 78 14.06 -11.00 17.71
N GLY A 79 14.95 -11.99 17.66
CA GLY A 79 16.30 -11.81 17.11
C GLY A 79 16.39 -11.68 15.58
N ILE A 80 15.35 -11.96 14.79
CA ILE A 80 15.47 -11.88 13.30
C ILE A 80 15.72 -10.44 12.87
N TYR A 81 14.93 -9.49 13.38
CA TYR A 81 15.09 -8.09 13.03
C TYR A 81 16.47 -7.57 13.45
N GLN A 82 16.88 -7.87 14.69
CA GLN A 82 18.20 -7.52 15.22
C GLN A 82 19.35 -8.13 14.40
N LYS A 83 19.19 -9.37 13.92
CA LYS A 83 20.17 -9.99 13.02
C LYS A 83 20.26 -9.25 11.68
N VAL A 84 19.15 -8.83 11.10
CA VAL A 84 19.16 -8.06 9.84
C VAL A 84 19.82 -6.70 10.07
N LEU A 85 19.43 -5.98 11.13
CA LEU A 85 20.00 -4.69 11.47
C LEU A 85 21.51 -4.77 11.75
N ALA A 86 21.94 -5.76 12.54
CA ALA A 86 23.36 -6.00 12.82
C ALA A 86 24.14 -6.30 11.53
N ASN A 87 23.59 -7.09 10.60
CA ASN A 87 24.24 -7.35 9.32
C ASN A 87 24.35 -6.09 8.45
N LEU A 88 23.32 -5.22 8.44
CA LEU A 88 23.39 -3.93 7.75
C LEU A 88 24.47 -3.03 8.35
N GLN A 89 24.58 -2.99 9.68
CA GLN A 89 25.60 -2.21 10.39
C GLN A 89 27.02 -2.74 10.14
N LEU A 90 27.22 -4.06 10.22
CA LEU A 90 28.50 -4.72 9.92
C LEU A 90 28.96 -4.47 8.48
N LYS A 91 28.00 -4.38 7.55
CA LYS A 91 28.26 -4.03 6.15
C LYS A 91 28.30 -2.52 5.92
N GLU A 92 28.15 -1.68 6.94
CA GLU A 92 28.11 -0.22 6.86
C GLU A 92 27.11 0.30 5.80
N MET A 93 25.93 -0.33 5.71
CA MET A 93 24.89 -0.02 4.71
C MET A 93 24.12 1.27 5.05
N GLY A 94 24.82 2.39 5.09
CA GLY A 94 24.28 3.72 5.32
C GLY A 94 24.86 4.77 4.37
N GLY A 95 24.24 5.94 4.31
CA GLY A 95 24.65 7.05 3.45
C GLY A 95 24.84 6.63 1.99
N ARG A 96 25.97 7.02 1.36
CA ARG A 96 26.20 6.77 -0.08
C ARG A 96 26.25 5.28 -0.45
N LYS A 97 26.64 4.41 0.47
CA LYS A 97 26.86 2.98 0.20
C LYS A 97 25.55 2.26 -0.16
N VAL A 98 24.47 2.54 0.57
CA VAL A 98 23.18 1.89 0.32
C VAL A 98 22.57 2.32 -1.02
N TYR A 99 22.77 3.58 -1.42
CA TYR A 99 22.35 4.07 -2.74
C TYR A 99 23.13 3.39 -3.87
N LYS A 100 24.42 3.07 -3.65
CA LYS A 100 25.22 2.31 -4.61
C LYS A 100 24.77 0.85 -4.73
N GLU A 101 24.33 0.24 -3.63
CA GLU A 101 23.73 -1.11 -3.69
C GLU A 101 22.39 -1.09 -4.43
N ALA A 102 21.55 -0.08 -4.19
CA ALA A 102 20.32 0.12 -4.95
C ALA A 102 20.57 0.33 -6.46
N GLU A 103 21.60 1.11 -6.82
CA GLU A 103 22.02 1.27 -8.22
C GLU A 103 22.41 -0.08 -8.84
N LYS A 104 23.13 -0.93 -8.10
CA LYS A 104 23.54 -2.25 -8.57
C LYS A 104 22.32 -3.15 -8.85
N LEU A 105 21.28 -3.09 -8.02
CA LEU A 105 20.02 -3.79 -8.28
C LEU A 105 19.38 -3.30 -9.59
N LEU A 106 19.28 -1.98 -9.80
CA LEU A 106 18.74 -1.44 -11.05
C LEU A 106 19.53 -1.86 -12.29
N LYS A 107 20.87 -1.88 -12.19
CA LYS A 107 21.73 -2.39 -13.27
C LYS A 107 21.44 -3.86 -13.57
N SER A 108 21.24 -4.69 -12.54
CA SER A 108 20.90 -6.11 -12.72
C SER A 108 19.54 -6.32 -13.38
N LEU A 109 18.63 -5.35 -13.25
CA LEU A 109 17.31 -5.33 -13.88
C LEU A 109 17.31 -4.60 -15.25
N PHE A 110 18.49 -4.25 -15.77
CA PHE A 110 18.70 -3.50 -17.02
C PHE A 110 17.99 -2.13 -17.10
N PHE A 111 17.76 -1.47 -15.96
CA PHE A 111 17.22 -0.10 -15.92
C PHE A 111 18.28 0.99 -16.18
N GLY A 112 19.53 0.60 -16.45
CA GLY A 112 20.63 1.53 -16.71
C GLY A 112 21.39 1.97 -15.46
N GLU A 113 22.24 2.98 -15.62
CA GLU A 113 23.13 3.47 -14.58
C GLU A 113 22.80 4.93 -14.23
N ILE A 114 23.18 5.35 -13.02
CA ILE A 114 22.97 6.73 -12.58
C ILE A 114 24.22 7.55 -12.87
N GLU A 115 24.04 8.72 -13.49
CA GLU A 115 25.15 9.57 -13.90
C GLU A 115 26.06 10.01 -12.75
N GLN A 116 27.35 10.22 -13.04
CA GLN A 116 28.33 10.66 -12.03
C GLN A 116 28.00 12.00 -11.38
N VAL A 117 27.32 12.90 -12.12
CA VAL A 117 26.92 14.22 -11.63
C VAL A 117 25.91 14.12 -10.47
N PHE A 118 25.05 13.11 -10.48
CA PHE A 118 24.14 12.85 -9.34
C PHE A 118 24.95 12.62 -8.06
N TRP A 119 26.03 11.84 -8.15
CA TRP A 119 26.82 11.44 -7.00
C TRP A 119 27.70 12.56 -6.45
N SER A 120 28.17 13.49 -7.28
CA SER A 120 28.96 14.64 -6.84
C SER A 120 28.12 15.68 -6.11
N ASP A 121 26.87 15.85 -6.57
CA ASP A 121 26.01 16.95 -6.14
C ASP A 121 25.02 16.52 -5.03
N SER A 122 24.89 15.23 -4.76
CA SER A 122 24.01 14.70 -3.70
C SER A 122 24.70 14.62 -2.34
N VAL A 123 23.93 14.78 -1.27
CA VAL A 123 24.42 14.79 0.11
C VAL A 123 23.89 13.56 0.87
N PHE A 124 24.79 12.66 1.24
CA PHE A 124 24.45 11.39 1.91
C PHE A 124 24.78 11.36 3.41
N ASN A 125 25.05 12.53 4.00
CA ASN A 125 25.36 12.69 5.42
C ASN A 125 24.73 13.99 5.95
N SER A 126 23.43 14.14 5.69
CA SER A 126 22.58 15.26 6.10
C SER A 126 21.57 14.78 7.15
N THR A 127 20.38 15.40 7.20
CA THR A 127 19.26 15.01 8.06
C THR A 127 18.33 14.00 7.37
N CYS A 128 17.70 13.12 8.15
CA CYS A 128 16.58 12.28 7.69
C CYS A 128 15.26 13.06 7.72
N PRO A 129 14.19 12.62 7.03
CA PRO A 129 14.12 11.50 6.06
C PRO A 129 14.80 11.86 4.73
N THR A 130 14.86 10.89 3.81
CA THR A 130 15.39 11.12 2.46
C THR A 130 14.55 12.14 1.70
N VAL A 131 15.19 13.17 1.14
CA VAL A 131 14.55 14.19 0.29
C VAL A 131 15.14 14.15 -1.11
N LEU A 132 14.28 14.05 -2.12
CA LEU A 132 14.63 14.20 -3.53
C LEU A 132 14.36 15.62 -3.99
N VAL A 133 15.33 16.22 -4.68
CA VAL A 133 15.24 17.58 -5.22
C VAL A 133 15.44 17.51 -6.73
N ASP A 134 14.37 17.72 -7.51
CA ASP A 134 14.44 17.88 -8.97
C ASP A 134 14.49 19.36 -9.33
N TRP A 135 15.58 19.79 -9.98
CA TRP A 135 15.74 21.16 -10.48
C TRP A 135 15.08 21.40 -11.85
N CYS A 136 14.22 20.49 -12.31
CA CYS A 136 13.51 20.54 -13.59
C CYS A 136 14.47 20.76 -14.77
N LYS A 137 15.68 20.20 -14.67
CA LYS A 137 16.70 20.23 -15.72
C LYS A 137 17.22 18.82 -15.97
N PRO A 138 17.75 18.54 -17.18
CA PRO A 138 18.43 17.28 -17.44
C PRO A 138 19.53 17.02 -16.41
N ASN A 139 19.54 15.81 -15.86
CA ASN A 139 20.60 15.29 -14.97
C ASN A 139 20.86 16.15 -13.73
N LYS A 140 19.82 16.86 -13.27
CA LYS A 140 19.85 17.78 -12.12
C LYS A 140 18.88 17.35 -11.00
N ILE A 141 18.65 16.04 -10.84
CA ILE A 141 17.95 15.49 -9.67
C ILE A 141 18.98 15.14 -8.61
N ARG A 142 18.74 15.46 -7.34
CA ARG A 142 19.67 15.24 -6.23
C ARG A 142 18.97 14.60 -5.05
N VAL A 143 19.74 13.94 -4.19
CA VAL A 143 19.25 13.43 -2.92
C VAL A 143 19.96 14.08 -1.73
N SER A 144 19.20 14.41 -0.70
CA SER A 144 19.69 14.77 0.62
C SER A 144 19.16 13.75 1.63
N THR A 145 20.05 13.04 2.31
CA THR A 145 19.67 12.00 3.27
C THR A 145 20.73 11.86 4.37
N CYS A 146 20.35 11.23 5.48
CA CYS A 146 21.23 10.93 6.60
C CYS A 146 22.09 9.69 6.36
N LYS A 147 23.15 9.54 7.18
CA LYS A 147 24.08 8.41 7.10
C LYS A 147 23.62 7.19 7.90
N ASP A 148 22.55 7.33 8.68
CA ASP A 148 22.11 6.32 9.64
C ASP A 148 21.76 4.99 8.98
N VAL A 149 22.18 3.89 9.62
CA VAL A 149 21.90 2.53 9.16
C VAL A 149 20.61 2.04 9.80
N SER A 150 19.56 1.92 9.00
CA SER A 150 18.27 1.35 9.40
C SER A 150 17.64 0.60 8.23
N ILE A 151 16.68 -0.29 8.51
CA ILE A 151 15.93 -0.98 7.45
C ILE A 151 15.07 0.01 6.66
N GLY A 152 14.47 0.99 7.33
CA GLY A 152 13.71 2.07 6.68
C GLY A 152 14.56 2.83 5.67
N ASN A 153 15.73 3.34 6.10
CA ASN A 153 16.65 4.05 5.22
C ASN A 153 17.16 3.17 4.05
N TYR A 154 17.28 1.85 4.27
CA TYR A 154 17.64 0.91 3.22
C TYR A 154 16.57 0.82 2.13
N VAL A 155 15.29 0.71 2.52
CA VAL A 155 14.16 0.66 1.58
C VAL A 155 13.98 2.00 0.88
N ASP A 156 14.05 3.12 1.63
CA ASP A 156 13.93 4.48 1.10
C ASP A 156 15.01 4.76 0.03
N ALA A 157 16.23 4.27 0.23
CA ALA A 157 17.29 4.42 -0.76
C ALA A 157 16.98 3.69 -2.07
N HIS A 158 16.37 2.50 -2.02
CA HIS A 158 15.96 1.76 -3.22
C HIS A 158 14.82 2.47 -3.95
N GLU A 159 13.83 2.96 -3.20
CA GLU A 159 12.72 3.74 -3.76
C GLU A 159 13.22 5.03 -4.42
N ALA A 160 14.11 5.77 -3.74
CA ALA A 160 14.68 7.01 -4.24
C ALA A 160 15.48 6.80 -5.53
N ILE A 161 16.34 5.78 -5.56
CA ILE A 161 17.15 5.44 -6.73
C ILE A 161 16.28 5.01 -7.91
N MET A 162 15.22 4.23 -7.68
CA MET A 162 14.24 3.88 -8.71
C MET A 162 13.53 5.12 -9.26
N LYS A 163 13.08 6.04 -8.40
CA LYS A 163 12.45 7.31 -8.82
C LYS A 163 13.36 8.17 -9.69
N ILE A 164 14.63 8.30 -9.30
CA ILE A 164 15.64 9.06 -10.05
C ILE A 164 15.85 8.41 -11.43
N ASN A 165 16.12 7.10 -11.45
CA ASN A 165 16.35 6.37 -12.68
C ASN A 165 15.14 6.44 -13.62
N TRP A 166 13.94 6.24 -13.08
CA TRP A 166 12.69 6.36 -13.81
C TRP A 166 12.51 7.75 -14.44
N SER A 167 12.80 8.81 -13.68
CA SER A 167 12.71 10.18 -14.18
C SER A 167 13.72 10.45 -15.29
N GLU A 168 14.96 9.96 -15.18
CA GLU A 168 15.99 10.11 -16.21
C GLU A 168 15.64 9.30 -17.46
N PHE A 169 15.21 8.04 -17.28
CA PHE A 169 14.72 7.18 -18.34
C PHE A 169 13.64 7.89 -19.15
N ARG A 170 12.60 8.40 -18.51
CA ARG A 170 11.51 9.12 -19.20
C ARG A 170 11.96 10.39 -19.91
N LYS A 171 12.93 11.15 -19.38
CA LYS A 171 13.46 12.33 -20.08
C LYS A 171 14.05 11.95 -21.45
N ASN A 172 14.70 10.79 -21.56
CA ASN A 172 15.28 10.30 -22.82
C ASN A 172 14.22 9.87 -23.85
N PHE A 173 13.06 9.36 -23.41
CA PHE A 173 12.02 8.83 -24.31
C PHE A 173 10.86 9.79 -24.57
N SER A 174 10.45 10.58 -23.56
CA SER A 174 9.22 11.38 -23.63
C SER A 174 9.43 12.84 -24.04
N MET A 175 10.66 13.35 -24.09
CA MET A 175 10.99 14.76 -24.41
C MET A 175 10.13 15.82 -23.66
N ILE A 176 9.49 15.45 -22.55
CA ILE A 176 8.63 16.32 -21.73
C ILE A 176 9.34 16.57 -20.39
N GLU A 177 9.44 17.83 -20.00
CA GLU A 177 9.91 18.22 -18.66
C GLU A 177 8.79 17.96 -17.64
N ASN A 178 9.01 17.02 -16.70
CA ASN A 178 8.15 16.88 -15.53
C ASN A 178 8.48 18.00 -14.54
N SER A 179 7.48 18.77 -14.15
CA SER A 179 7.53 19.69 -13.02
C SER A 179 6.91 19.03 -11.81
N ASP A 180 7.71 18.41 -10.94
CA ASP A 180 7.23 18.03 -9.61
C ASP A 180 8.26 18.45 -8.57
N ILE A 181 7.89 19.48 -7.81
CA ILE A 181 8.69 20.12 -6.76
C ILE A 181 8.15 19.62 -5.42
N ASP A 182 9.04 19.30 -4.47
CA ASP A 182 8.71 18.91 -3.10
C ASP A 182 9.43 19.81 -2.08
N PHE A 183 8.76 20.13 -0.97
CA PHE A 183 9.31 20.67 0.28
C PHE A 183 8.33 20.50 1.47
N LEU A 184 8.69 19.58 2.38
CA LEU A 184 8.28 19.36 3.78
C LEU A 184 6.81 19.00 4.12
N GLY A 185 6.68 18.08 5.09
CA GLY A 185 5.49 17.83 5.90
C GLY A 185 4.36 17.15 5.12
N ASP A 186 4.50 15.85 4.87
CA ASP A 186 3.64 15.08 3.96
C ASP A 186 3.27 15.83 2.66
N PRO A 187 4.09 15.71 1.62
CA PRO A 187 3.98 16.49 0.39
C PRO A 187 2.57 16.48 -0.24
N HIS A 188 1.77 15.44 0.00
CA HIS A 188 0.43 15.38 -0.58
C HIS A 188 -0.55 16.33 0.11
N ILE A 189 -0.40 16.56 1.42
CA ILE A 189 -1.24 17.49 2.17
C ILE A 189 -0.80 18.94 1.90
N VAL A 190 0.51 19.21 1.97
CA VAL A 190 1.05 20.56 1.77
C VAL A 190 0.90 21.06 0.34
N PHE A 191 1.01 20.18 -0.66
CA PHE A 191 0.83 20.54 -2.08
C PHE A 191 -0.59 20.31 -2.61
N ASN A 192 -1.57 20.03 -1.74
CA ASN A 192 -2.96 19.78 -2.13
C ASN A 192 -3.07 18.71 -3.24
N LYS A 193 -2.25 17.65 -3.15
CA LYS A 193 -2.27 16.52 -4.07
C LYS A 193 -3.20 15.42 -3.55
N PRO A 194 -3.94 14.73 -4.43
CA PRO A 194 -4.85 13.67 -4.01
C PRO A 194 -4.08 12.50 -3.39
N TYR A 195 -4.41 12.18 -2.14
CA TYR A 195 -3.73 11.14 -1.37
C TYR A 195 -4.04 9.71 -1.86
N ILE A 196 -5.16 9.55 -2.55
CA ILE A 196 -5.67 8.26 -3.04
C ILE A 196 -4.72 7.59 -4.03
N GLY A 197 -3.92 8.36 -4.79
CA GLY A 197 -2.90 7.83 -5.69
C GLY A 197 -1.87 6.95 -4.97
N LYS A 198 -1.49 7.28 -3.72
CA LYS A 198 -0.60 6.43 -2.91
C LYS A 198 -1.26 5.09 -2.60
N PHE A 199 -2.53 5.09 -2.21
CA PHE A 199 -3.27 3.87 -1.91
C PHE A 199 -3.37 2.97 -3.15
N LEU A 200 -3.79 3.54 -4.29
CA LEU A 200 -3.87 2.80 -5.56
C LEU A 200 -2.48 2.28 -6.00
N GLY A 201 -1.43 3.08 -5.82
CA GLY A 201 -0.05 2.68 -6.12
C GLY A 201 0.44 1.52 -5.23
N VAL A 202 0.03 1.46 -3.97
CA VAL A 202 0.32 0.30 -3.09
C VAL A 202 -0.35 -0.96 -3.62
N ILE A 203 -1.61 -0.88 -4.06
CA ILE A 203 -2.31 -2.02 -4.65
C ILE A 203 -1.60 -2.48 -5.93
N LEU A 204 -1.31 -1.54 -6.82
CA LEU A 204 -0.61 -1.81 -8.07
C LEU A 204 0.76 -2.47 -7.85
N LYS A 205 1.50 -2.04 -6.83
CA LYS A 205 2.78 -2.65 -6.44
C LYS A 205 2.64 -4.16 -6.21
N TYR A 206 1.62 -4.59 -5.45
CA TYR A 206 1.39 -6.01 -5.19
C TYR A 206 0.82 -6.75 -6.40
N GLN A 207 0.01 -6.10 -7.24
CA GLN A 207 -0.49 -6.68 -8.48
C GLN A 207 0.65 -6.96 -9.48
N ILE A 208 1.58 -6.02 -9.65
CA ILE A 208 2.79 -6.21 -10.47
C ILE A 208 3.66 -7.32 -9.89
N TYR A 209 3.88 -7.32 -8.56
CA TYR A 209 4.63 -8.37 -7.88
C TYR A 209 4.00 -9.76 -8.14
N GLN A 210 2.68 -9.88 -7.98
CA GLN A 210 1.95 -11.12 -8.22
C GLN A 210 2.13 -11.59 -9.66
N SER A 211 2.03 -10.69 -10.64
CA SER A 211 2.19 -11.03 -12.05
C SER A 211 3.53 -11.71 -12.36
N PHE A 212 4.63 -11.30 -11.72
CA PHE A 212 5.93 -11.95 -11.90
C PHE A 212 6.09 -13.19 -11.00
N ALA A 213 5.56 -13.16 -9.77
CA ALA A 213 5.67 -14.27 -8.83
C ALA A 213 4.92 -15.52 -9.33
N GLU A 214 3.76 -15.35 -9.99
CA GLU A 214 2.97 -16.47 -10.54
C GLU A 214 3.63 -17.20 -11.72
N GLU A 215 4.61 -16.55 -12.37
CA GLU A 215 5.38 -17.15 -13.47
C GLU A 215 6.51 -18.06 -12.96
N LEU A 216 6.86 -17.97 -11.68
CA LEU A 216 7.90 -18.79 -11.07
C LEU A 216 7.44 -20.24 -10.89
N GLU A 217 8.33 -21.19 -11.16
CA GLU A 217 8.06 -22.61 -10.95
C GLU A 217 7.92 -22.99 -9.45
N SER A 218 8.57 -22.21 -8.57
CA SER A 218 8.66 -22.44 -7.14
C SER A 218 8.87 -21.13 -6.39
N ASP A 219 8.39 -21.04 -5.15
CA ASP A 219 8.58 -19.90 -4.25
C ASP A 219 10.07 -19.71 -3.85
N GLU A 220 10.92 -20.72 -4.06
CA GLU A 220 12.37 -20.64 -3.81
C GLU A 220 13.15 -20.06 -5.00
N SER A 221 12.51 -19.87 -6.14
CA SER A 221 13.16 -19.33 -7.34
C SER A 221 13.52 -17.86 -7.16
N ASP A 222 14.63 -17.43 -7.77
CA ASP A 222 15.08 -16.05 -7.71
C ASP A 222 14.18 -15.14 -8.57
N LEU A 223 13.26 -14.44 -7.89
CA LEU A 223 12.35 -13.48 -8.52
C LEU A 223 13.11 -12.35 -9.20
N ILE A 224 14.22 -11.87 -8.64
CA ILE A 224 14.97 -10.74 -9.22
C ILE A 224 15.56 -11.17 -10.56
N LYS A 225 16.13 -12.37 -10.62
CA LYS A 225 16.64 -12.94 -11.86
C LYS A 225 15.52 -13.12 -12.90
N HIS A 226 14.37 -13.65 -12.49
CA HIS A 226 13.22 -13.84 -13.38
C HIS A 226 12.71 -12.50 -13.94
N VAL A 227 12.60 -11.48 -13.09
CA VAL A 227 12.23 -10.13 -13.52
C VAL A 227 13.26 -9.56 -14.49
N ALA A 228 14.57 -9.72 -14.22
CA ALA A 228 15.62 -9.26 -15.10
C ALA A 228 15.56 -9.89 -16.50
N GLU A 229 15.22 -11.18 -16.59
CA GLU A 229 15.07 -11.91 -17.85
C GLU A 229 13.79 -11.54 -18.62
N ASN A 230 12.74 -11.10 -17.92
CA ASN A 230 11.41 -10.81 -18.47
C ASN A 230 10.97 -9.34 -18.30
N ASN A 231 11.93 -8.42 -18.18
CA ASN A 231 11.65 -6.99 -17.93
C ASN A 231 11.10 -6.22 -19.14
N GLY A 232 10.99 -6.84 -20.32
CA GLY A 232 10.56 -6.17 -21.55
C GLY A 232 9.23 -5.42 -21.39
N ARG A 233 8.24 -6.05 -20.74
CA ARG A 233 6.93 -5.44 -20.44
C ARG A 233 7.02 -4.28 -19.45
N LEU A 234 7.94 -4.34 -18.48
CA LEU A 234 8.22 -3.23 -17.56
C LEU A 234 8.80 -2.06 -18.33
N LEU A 235 9.82 -2.30 -19.15
CA LEU A 235 10.45 -1.27 -19.98
C LEU A 235 9.46 -0.65 -20.97
N GLU A 236 8.59 -1.44 -21.58
CA GLU A 236 7.57 -0.95 -22.51
C GLU A 236 6.55 -0.02 -21.82
N ALA A 237 5.96 -0.47 -20.71
CA ALA A 237 5.11 0.39 -19.89
C ALA A 237 5.86 1.65 -19.45
N MET A 238 7.13 1.48 -19.08
CA MET A 238 8.00 2.57 -18.69
C MET A 238 8.23 3.59 -19.82
N MET A 239 8.39 3.15 -21.07
CA MET A 239 8.59 4.03 -22.22
C MET A 239 7.32 4.81 -22.59
N GLN A 240 6.14 4.20 -22.42
CA GLN A 240 4.87 4.83 -22.79
C GLN A 240 4.55 6.07 -21.94
N GLY A 241 4.95 6.08 -20.66
CA GLY A 241 4.80 7.25 -19.79
C GLY A 241 3.35 7.73 -19.67
N TYR A 242 3.11 9.02 -19.96
CA TYR A 242 1.76 9.62 -19.97
C TYR A 242 1.08 9.57 -21.35
N GLY A 243 1.66 8.86 -22.33
CA GLY A 243 1.16 8.84 -23.71
C GLY A 243 -0.08 7.97 -23.91
N LEU A 244 -0.39 7.09 -22.95
CA LEU A 244 -1.53 6.17 -22.97
C LEU A 244 -2.28 6.21 -21.65
N PHE A 245 -3.52 5.74 -21.67
CA PHE A 245 -4.33 5.60 -20.47
C PHE A 245 -3.68 4.55 -19.56
N TRP A 246 -3.28 4.96 -18.35
CA TRP A 246 -2.42 4.12 -17.51
C TRP A 246 -3.02 2.75 -17.15
N PRO A 247 -4.36 2.54 -17.00
CA PRO A 247 -4.92 1.21 -16.77
C PRO A 247 -4.73 0.25 -17.95
N GLU A 248 -4.72 0.74 -19.19
CA GLU A 248 -4.42 -0.07 -20.37
C GLU A 248 -2.94 -0.48 -20.37
N MET A 249 -2.05 0.47 -20.06
CA MET A 249 -0.62 0.21 -19.91
C MET A 249 -0.35 -0.82 -18.80
N VAL A 250 -1.05 -0.71 -17.66
CA VAL A 250 -0.97 -1.71 -16.59
C VAL A 250 -1.53 -3.05 -17.04
N SER A 251 -2.66 -3.08 -17.76
CA SER A 251 -3.20 -4.33 -18.29
C SER A 251 -2.22 -5.03 -19.24
N ASP A 252 -1.46 -4.29 -20.03
CA ASP A 252 -0.43 -4.83 -20.92
C ASP A 252 0.84 -5.26 -20.15
N LEU A 253 1.13 -4.63 -19.02
CA LEU A 253 2.20 -5.02 -18.12
C LEU A 253 1.92 -6.35 -17.41
N LEU A 254 0.66 -6.66 -17.12
CA LEU A 254 0.28 -7.86 -16.38
C LEU A 254 0.24 -9.10 -17.30
N ALA A 255 0.70 -10.24 -16.77
CA ALA A 255 0.65 -11.53 -17.48
C ALA A 255 -0.79 -11.93 -17.85
N LYS A 256 -1.71 -11.67 -16.93
CA LYS A 256 -3.15 -11.77 -17.14
C LYS A 256 -3.62 -10.36 -17.46
N ARG A 257 -4.07 -10.13 -18.70
CA ARG A 257 -4.64 -8.84 -19.10
C ARG A 257 -5.89 -8.57 -18.26
N GLU A 258 -5.74 -7.65 -17.32
CA GLU A 258 -6.76 -7.24 -16.37
C GLU A 258 -7.03 -5.75 -16.57
N ASN A 259 -8.30 -5.42 -16.84
CA ASN A 259 -8.72 -4.04 -17.02
C ASN A 259 -9.02 -3.40 -15.66
N GLY A 260 -7.99 -3.17 -14.84
CA GLY A 260 -8.12 -2.41 -13.60
C GLY A 260 -7.28 -2.91 -12.43
N LEU A 261 -7.44 -2.20 -11.31
CA LEU A 261 -6.74 -2.51 -10.07
C LEU A 261 -7.44 -3.64 -9.31
N GLU A 262 -6.66 -4.63 -8.90
CA GLU A 262 -7.14 -5.77 -8.12
C GLU A 262 -6.39 -5.90 -6.79
N TYR A 263 -7.13 -6.22 -5.72
CA TYR A 263 -6.56 -6.35 -4.37
C TYR A 263 -5.91 -7.72 -4.13
N THR A 264 -6.14 -8.69 -5.02
CA THR A 264 -5.77 -10.10 -4.86
C THR A 264 -4.29 -10.27 -4.61
N GLY A 265 -3.43 -9.52 -5.30
CA GLY A 265 -1.97 -9.60 -5.13
C GLY A 265 -1.51 -9.24 -3.72
N LEU A 266 -2.18 -8.28 -3.08
CA LEU A 266 -1.88 -7.91 -1.70
C LEU A 266 -2.34 -9.00 -0.74
N THR A 267 -3.57 -9.51 -0.90
CA THR A 267 -4.10 -10.55 -0.01
C THR A 267 -3.36 -11.89 -0.17
N ASP A 268 -2.94 -12.23 -1.38
CA ASP A 268 -2.17 -13.44 -1.66
C ASP A 268 -0.77 -13.35 -1.06
N TYR A 269 -0.11 -12.18 -1.17
CA TYR A 269 1.19 -11.92 -0.55
C TYR A 269 1.15 -12.11 0.97
N TYR A 270 0.11 -11.58 1.63
CA TYR A 270 -0.05 -11.65 3.08
C TYR A 270 -0.83 -12.87 3.58
N ARG A 271 -1.14 -13.85 2.73
CA ARG A 271 -1.96 -15.01 3.11
C ARG A 271 -1.42 -15.78 4.31
N LEU A 272 -0.10 -16.00 4.38
CA LEU A 272 0.52 -16.70 5.52
C LEU A 272 0.47 -15.88 6.80
N LEU A 273 0.58 -14.54 6.68
CA LEU A 273 0.41 -13.65 7.82
C LEU A 273 -1.05 -13.68 8.30
N ASP A 274 -2.01 -13.69 7.39
CA ASP A 274 -3.44 -13.76 7.72
C ASP A 274 -3.75 -15.04 8.52
N GLU A 275 -3.26 -16.19 8.05
CA GLU A 275 -3.38 -17.49 8.74
C GLU A 275 -2.69 -17.47 10.12
N TYR A 276 -1.50 -16.86 10.21
CA TYR A 276 -0.81 -16.68 11.49
C TYR A 276 -1.62 -15.82 12.46
N LEU A 277 -2.17 -14.69 12.00
CA LEU A 277 -2.97 -13.80 12.83
C LEU A 277 -4.26 -14.47 13.31
N ASP A 278 -4.91 -15.28 12.47
CA ASP A 278 -6.07 -16.08 12.87
C ASP A 278 -5.71 -17.03 14.02
N ASN A 279 -4.60 -17.75 13.92
CA ASN A 279 -4.13 -18.65 14.98
C ASN A 279 -3.78 -17.91 16.28
N GLN A 280 -3.24 -16.69 16.21
CA GLN A 280 -2.89 -15.90 17.39
C GLN A 280 -4.09 -15.26 18.07
N LEU A 281 -5.17 -15.01 17.32
CA LEU A 281 -6.38 -14.36 17.81
C LEU A 281 -7.49 -15.35 18.16
N ASP A 282 -7.32 -16.64 17.83
CA ASP A 282 -8.25 -17.70 18.20
C ASP A 282 -8.25 -17.92 19.74
N PRO A 283 -9.37 -17.66 20.43
CA PRO A 283 -9.47 -17.88 21.88
C PRO A 283 -9.39 -19.36 22.29
N THR A 284 -9.55 -20.29 21.34
CA THR A 284 -9.49 -21.74 21.56
C THR A 284 -8.14 -22.37 21.22
N ALA A 285 -7.24 -21.62 20.57
CA ALA A 285 -5.88 -22.10 20.36
C ALA A 285 -5.21 -22.29 21.71
N GLU A 286 -4.68 -23.50 21.96
CA GLU A 286 -3.80 -23.76 23.10
C GLU A 286 -2.68 -22.73 23.04
N LYS A 287 -2.68 -21.78 23.98
CA LYS A 287 -1.55 -20.90 24.19
C LYS A 287 -0.41 -21.83 24.59
N GLU A 288 0.46 -22.19 23.65
CA GLU A 288 1.79 -22.66 24.00
C GLU A 288 2.36 -21.57 24.92
N GLU A 289 2.38 -21.85 26.22
CA GLU A 289 3.09 -21.05 27.22
C GLU A 289 4.52 -20.92 26.73
N SER A 290 4.84 -19.81 26.08
CA SER A 290 6.20 -19.31 26.11
C SER A 290 6.35 -18.63 27.47
N ASP A 291 6.86 -19.39 28.43
CA ASP A 291 7.35 -18.94 29.74
C ASP A 291 8.53 -17.96 29.59
N ASP A 292 8.30 -16.82 28.93
CA ASP A 292 9.29 -15.73 28.84
C ASP A 292 8.60 -14.38 28.53
N TYR A 293 7.42 -14.15 29.09
CA TYR A 293 6.94 -12.79 29.27
C TYR A 293 7.77 -12.14 30.38
N VAL A 294 8.89 -11.51 29.99
CA VAL A 294 9.55 -10.54 30.87
C VAL A 294 8.66 -9.32 30.89
N GLU A 295 7.95 -9.15 32.00
CA GLU A 295 7.22 -7.92 32.29
C GLU A 295 8.20 -6.74 32.15
N PRO A 296 7.87 -5.72 31.33
CA PRO A 296 8.74 -4.56 31.20
C PRO A 296 8.91 -3.94 32.58
N VAL A 297 10.16 -3.83 33.04
CA VAL A 297 10.48 -3.04 34.23
C VAL A 297 9.97 -1.64 33.97
N ILE A 298 8.90 -1.25 34.67
CA ILE A 298 8.46 0.13 34.75
C ILE A 298 9.66 0.86 35.38
N PRO A 299 10.38 1.74 34.66
CA PRO A 299 11.36 2.58 35.30
C PRO A 299 10.63 3.34 36.40
N ASP A 300 11.22 3.41 37.59
CA ASP A 300 10.74 4.29 38.67
C ASP A 300 10.34 5.64 38.07
N PRO A 301 9.26 6.29 38.58
CA PRO A 301 8.78 7.54 38.03
C PRO A 301 9.94 8.49 37.81
N ILE A 302 10.14 8.86 36.54
CA ILE A 302 11.13 9.83 36.11
C ILE A 302 10.93 11.07 37.01
N PRO A 303 11.95 11.53 37.75
CA PRO A 303 11.82 12.77 38.50
C PRO A 303 11.35 13.87 37.55
N GLU A 304 10.36 14.67 37.96
CA GLU A 304 9.93 15.88 37.26
C GLU A 304 11.09 16.89 37.19
N GLU A 305 12.04 16.69 36.30
CA GLU A 305 13.03 17.68 35.89
C GLU A 305 12.81 17.99 34.41
N ASN A 306 11.65 18.56 34.12
CA ASN A 306 11.43 19.40 32.95
C ASN A 306 10.58 20.61 33.36
N GLU A 307 10.95 21.25 34.46
CA GLU A 307 10.52 22.63 34.67
C GLU A 307 11.33 23.54 33.74
N ILE A 308 10.64 24.13 32.78
CA ILE A 308 11.14 25.28 32.03
C ILE A 308 11.47 26.36 33.07
N PRO A 309 12.70 26.92 33.12
CA PRO A 309 13.03 27.94 34.10
C PRO A 309 12.10 29.15 33.92
N THR A 310 11.26 29.39 34.91
CA THR A 310 10.48 30.62 35.02
C THR A 310 11.46 31.76 35.33
N SER A 311 11.76 32.56 34.32
CA SER A 311 12.52 33.79 34.54
C SER A 311 11.67 34.76 35.37
N ALA A 312 12.04 34.89 36.64
CA ALA A 312 11.52 35.90 37.54
C ALA A 312 12.07 37.28 37.13
N ASP A 313 11.14 38.15 36.76
CA ASP A 313 11.06 39.58 37.08
C ASP A 313 12.37 40.40 37.14
N ASN A 314 12.55 41.24 36.13
CA ASN A 314 13.24 42.51 36.32
C ASN A 314 12.44 43.62 35.62
N SER A 315 11.52 44.21 36.40
CA SER A 315 10.90 45.48 36.06
C SER A 315 11.94 46.56 35.72
N LYS A 316 11.88 47.09 34.50
CA LYS A 316 12.32 48.45 34.16
C LYS A 316 11.49 48.94 32.97
N LYS A 317 10.47 49.74 33.24
CA LYS A 317 9.77 50.57 32.23
C LYS A 317 10.68 51.75 31.87
N PRO A 318 10.74 52.18 30.61
CA PRO A 318 9.98 53.39 30.29
C PRO A 318 9.27 53.41 28.92
N ALA A 319 8.11 54.09 28.96
CA ALA A 319 7.45 54.94 27.96
C ALA A 319 7.18 54.45 26.51
N ALA A 320 5.91 54.06 26.32
CA ALA A 320 4.95 54.31 25.23
C ALA A 320 5.44 54.86 23.87
N VAL A 321 5.03 54.19 22.77
CA VAL A 321 4.21 54.73 21.66
C VAL A 321 3.42 53.58 20.99
N GLU A 322 2.14 53.86 20.66
CA GLU A 322 1.12 53.20 19.80
C GLU A 322 1.67 52.43 18.58
N SER A 323 1.01 51.46 17.92
CA SER A 323 -0.33 50.85 17.92
C SER A 323 -0.28 49.67 16.92
N ALA A 324 -0.88 48.52 17.22
CA ALA A 324 -1.50 47.62 16.23
C ALA A 324 -2.27 46.51 16.96
N GLU A 325 -3.56 46.42 16.69
CA GLU A 325 -4.49 45.44 17.24
C GLU A 325 -4.16 44.02 16.74
N THR A 326 -3.91 43.09 17.66
CA THR A 326 -4.02 41.65 17.40
C THR A 326 -5.25 41.14 18.14
N HIS A 327 -6.27 40.75 17.38
CA HIS A 327 -7.41 40.00 17.92
C HIS A 327 -6.93 38.61 18.33
N GLU A 328 -6.74 38.40 19.62
CA GLU A 328 -6.85 37.07 20.24
C GLU A 328 -8.33 36.75 20.44
N ASN A 329 -8.80 35.66 19.82
CA ASN A 329 -9.79 34.72 20.36
C ASN A 329 -10.05 33.62 19.31
N ILE A 330 -9.24 32.55 19.33
CA ILE A 330 -9.56 31.28 18.66
C ILE A 330 -9.69 30.22 19.75
N MET A 331 -10.68 30.40 20.61
CA MET A 331 -11.24 29.35 21.48
C MET A 331 -12.71 29.69 21.72
N GLU A 332 -13.49 29.73 20.64
CA GLU A 332 -14.95 29.61 20.69
C GLU A 332 -15.44 29.28 19.27
N ASN A 333 -15.55 27.98 18.99
CA ASN A 333 -16.42 27.46 17.93
C ASN A 333 -16.91 26.10 18.43
N GLU A 334 -17.77 26.16 19.44
CA GLU A 334 -18.71 25.10 19.78
C GLU A 334 -19.76 25.09 18.68
N ILE A 335 -19.74 24.09 17.79
CA ILE A 335 -20.82 23.90 16.81
C ILE A 335 -21.99 23.27 17.56
N ASP A 336 -22.94 24.13 17.93
CA ASP A 336 -24.27 23.81 18.41
C ASP A 336 -25.04 23.01 17.34
N VAL A 337 -25.23 21.71 17.59
CA VAL A 337 -26.18 20.87 16.84
C VAL A 337 -27.57 21.06 17.46
N GLY A 338 -28.20 22.18 17.11
CA GLY A 338 -29.59 22.47 17.43
C GLY A 338 -30.53 21.46 16.80
N TYR A 339 -31.07 20.57 17.63
CA TYR A 339 -32.32 19.88 17.35
C TYR A 339 -33.46 20.89 17.47
N ASP A 340 -34.19 21.12 16.38
CA ASP A 340 -35.55 21.65 16.50
C ASP A 340 -36.54 20.87 15.65
N ALA A 341 -37.52 20.33 16.36
CA ALA A 341 -38.63 19.55 15.86
C ALA A 341 -39.82 20.47 15.54
N ASN A 342 -40.32 20.36 14.30
CA ASN A 342 -41.73 20.31 13.88
C ASN A 342 -42.04 21.16 12.63
N SER A 343 -42.38 20.50 11.53
CA SER A 343 -43.76 20.57 11.02
C SER A 343 -44.07 19.48 9.97
N LYS A 344 -44.98 18.57 10.37
CA LYS A 344 -46.13 18.03 9.61
C LYS A 344 -46.05 17.96 8.07
N HIS A 345 -46.05 16.73 7.54
CA HIS A 345 -46.95 16.10 6.53
C HIS A 345 -46.15 14.96 5.90
N GLY A 346 -46.46 13.69 6.15
CA GLY A 346 -47.52 12.96 5.45
C GLY A 346 -46.87 11.67 4.92
N MET A 347 -47.27 10.54 5.50
CA MET A 347 -46.95 9.19 5.06
C MET A 347 -47.26 9.04 3.56
N ASP A 348 -46.35 8.48 2.77
CA ASP A 348 -46.68 7.58 1.66
C ASP A 348 -45.44 6.86 1.12
N THR A 349 -45.49 5.53 1.23
CA THR A 349 -44.64 4.56 0.56
C THR A 349 -45.07 4.42 -0.91
N SER A 350 -44.15 4.52 -1.87
CA SER A 350 -44.42 4.24 -3.29
C SER A 350 -43.16 3.67 -3.94
N THR A 351 -43.05 2.34 -4.03
CA THR A 351 -43.23 1.53 -5.26
C THR A 351 -42.37 1.98 -6.45
N VAL A 352 -41.39 1.13 -6.74
CA VAL A 352 -40.55 1.06 -7.94
C VAL A 352 -41.39 1.20 -9.22
N GLY A 353 -41.13 2.27 -9.97
CA GLY A 353 -41.67 2.51 -11.31
C GLY A 353 -40.79 1.87 -12.38
N VAL A 354 -41.35 0.88 -13.05
CA VAL A 354 -40.82 0.19 -14.24
C VAL A 354 -40.79 1.17 -15.42
N LEU A 355 -39.64 1.30 -16.08
CA LEU A 355 -39.53 1.99 -17.39
C LEU A 355 -39.92 1.01 -18.51
N GLU A 356 -41.05 1.27 -19.16
CA GLU A 356 -41.50 0.63 -20.39
C GLU A 356 -40.59 0.99 -21.57
N ILE A 357 -40.05 -0.03 -22.24
CA ILE A 357 -39.37 0.11 -23.52
C ILE A 357 -40.42 0.07 -24.63
N LYS A 358 -40.47 1.14 -25.42
CA LYS A 358 -41.28 1.27 -26.65
C LYS A 358 -40.82 0.26 -27.72
N ASN A 359 -41.76 -0.52 -28.25
CA ASN A 359 -41.57 -1.39 -29.42
C ASN A 359 -41.13 -0.61 -30.68
N PRO A 360 -40.23 -1.16 -31.52
CA PRO A 360 -40.02 -0.68 -32.87
C PRO A 360 -40.99 -1.29 -33.89
N VAL A 361 -41.21 -0.52 -34.95
CA VAL A 361 -42.15 -0.70 -36.06
C VAL A 361 -41.70 -1.81 -37.03
N ALA A 362 -42.67 -2.51 -37.61
CA ALA A 362 -42.53 -3.62 -38.54
C ALA A 362 -41.98 -3.21 -39.93
N ALA A 363 -41.16 -4.07 -40.53
CA ALA A 363 -40.84 -4.06 -41.95
C ALA A 363 -40.74 -5.49 -42.51
N GLY A 364 -41.66 -5.81 -43.43
CA GLY A 364 -41.43 -6.60 -44.65
C GLY A 364 -40.96 -8.05 -44.56
N ASP A 365 -41.87 -8.98 -44.81
CA ASP A 365 -41.64 -10.39 -45.16
C ASP A 365 -40.67 -10.58 -46.34
N GLN A 366 -39.67 -11.45 -46.17
CA GLN A 366 -39.28 -12.45 -47.18
C GLN A 366 -38.87 -13.77 -46.51
N LYS A 367 -39.71 -14.80 -46.67
CA LYS A 367 -39.43 -16.20 -46.30
C LYS A 367 -38.36 -16.80 -47.21
N LYS A 368 -37.33 -17.40 -46.60
CA LYS A 368 -36.65 -18.60 -47.12
C LYS A 368 -36.69 -19.66 -46.03
N ASP A 369 -37.44 -20.71 -46.27
CA ASP A 369 -37.51 -21.90 -45.42
C ASP A 369 -36.13 -22.58 -45.35
N VAL A 370 -35.53 -22.59 -44.16
CA VAL A 370 -34.53 -23.59 -43.77
C VAL A 370 -35.03 -24.25 -42.49
N ASN A 371 -35.39 -25.52 -42.62
CA ASN A 371 -35.81 -26.38 -41.52
C ASN A 371 -34.61 -26.63 -40.58
N LEU A 372 -34.46 -25.80 -39.55
CA LEU A 372 -33.64 -26.12 -38.39
C LEU A 372 -34.57 -26.65 -37.30
N LYS A 373 -34.41 -27.95 -36.98
CA LYS A 373 -35.00 -28.52 -35.76
C LYS A 373 -34.38 -27.81 -34.57
N GLU A 374 -35.10 -26.87 -33.98
CA GLU A 374 -34.75 -26.34 -32.66
C GLU A 374 -34.84 -27.50 -31.65
N ALA A 375 -33.71 -27.87 -31.08
CA ALA A 375 -33.66 -28.75 -29.92
C ALA A 375 -34.37 -28.02 -28.76
N SER A 376 -35.31 -28.71 -28.10
CA SER A 376 -36.16 -28.09 -27.09
C SER A 376 -35.34 -27.48 -25.96
N TYR A 377 -35.87 -26.44 -25.32
CA TYR A 377 -35.27 -25.76 -24.16
C TYR A 377 -34.70 -26.72 -23.09
N ASN A 378 -35.31 -27.91 -22.96
CA ASN A 378 -34.88 -28.97 -22.06
C ASN A 378 -33.45 -29.46 -22.37
N THR A 379 -33.07 -29.60 -23.65
CA THR A 379 -31.71 -30.03 -24.03
C THR A 379 -30.63 -29.02 -23.65
N TYR A 380 -30.87 -27.72 -23.83
CA TYR A 380 -29.91 -26.68 -23.44
C TYR A 380 -29.75 -26.58 -21.92
N TRP A 381 -30.83 -26.80 -21.17
CA TRP A 381 -30.80 -26.82 -19.71
C TRP A 381 -29.95 -27.99 -19.17
N TRP A 382 -30.07 -29.18 -19.76
CA TRP A 382 -29.24 -30.34 -19.40
C TRP A 382 -27.77 -30.18 -19.80
N ILE A 383 -27.49 -29.53 -20.95
CA ILE A 383 -26.12 -29.19 -21.35
C ILE A 383 -25.50 -28.20 -20.34
N GLY A 384 -26.27 -27.20 -19.90
CA GLY A 384 -25.82 -26.24 -18.88
C GLY A 384 -25.46 -26.92 -17.55
N ILE A 385 -26.28 -27.87 -17.08
CA ILE A 385 -25.98 -28.65 -15.87
C ILE A 385 -24.73 -29.52 -16.05
N ALA A 386 -24.59 -30.16 -17.21
CA ALA A 386 -23.41 -30.98 -17.50
C ALA A 386 -22.12 -30.14 -17.48
N VAL A 387 -22.13 -28.94 -18.05
CA VAL A 387 -20.98 -28.02 -18.04
C VAL A 387 -20.70 -27.50 -16.62
N ALA A 388 -21.74 -27.18 -15.84
CA ALA A 388 -21.54 -26.76 -14.44
C ALA A 388 -20.91 -27.88 -13.59
N LEU A 389 -21.37 -29.13 -13.77
CA LEU A 389 -20.80 -30.28 -13.06
C LEU A 389 -19.36 -30.56 -13.47
N THR A 390 -19.00 -30.42 -14.75
CA THR A 390 -17.61 -30.61 -15.19
C THR A 390 -16.69 -29.54 -14.62
N VAL A 391 -17.13 -28.27 -14.57
CA VAL A 391 -16.36 -27.18 -13.94
C VAL A 391 -16.15 -27.44 -12.46
N VAL A 392 -17.18 -27.90 -11.73
CA VAL A 392 -17.06 -28.24 -10.30
C VAL A 392 -16.08 -29.41 -10.09
N VAL A 393 -16.14 -30.45 -10.92
CA VAL A 393 -15.20 -31.59 -10.82
C VAL A 393 -13.76 -31.15 -11.10
N VAL A 394 -13.54 -30.26 -12.09
CA VAL A 394 -12.22 -29.69 -12.37
C VAL A 394 -11.72 -28.84 -11.21
N LEU A 395 -12.56 -28.00 -10.61
CA LEU A 395 -12.20 -27.20 -9.43
C LEU A 395 -11.84 -28.09 -8.23
N VAL A 396 -12.64 -29.14 -7.96
CA VAL A 396 -12.34 -30.10 -6.88
C VAL A 396 -11.03 -30.84 -7.16
N ALA A 397 -10.76 -31.23 -8.41
CA ALA A 397 -9.50 -31.85 -8.79
C ALA A 397 -8.30 -30.90 -8.64
N LEU A 398 -8.44 -29.62 -8.99
CA LEU A 398 -7.41 -28.60 -8.79
C LEU A 398 -7.13 -28.35 -7.30
N ILE A 399 -8.18 -28.25 -6.48
CA ILE A 399 -8.08 -28.10 -5.03
C ILE A 399 -7.42 -29.33 -4.40
N ALA A 400 -7.80 -30.54 -4.82
CA ALA A 400 -7.20 -31.79 -4.35
C ALA A 400 -5.72 -31.90 -4.75
N ARG A 401 -5.37 -31.51 -5.97
CA ARG A 401 -3.98 -31.49 -6.46
C ARG A 401 -3.13 -30.48 -5.69
N LYS A 402 -3.66 -29.27 -5.43
CA LYS A 402 -3.00 -28.23 -4.62
C LYS A 402 -2.80 -28.70 -3.17
N ARG A 403 -3.81 -29.32 -2.56
CA ARG A 403 -3.73 -29.86 -1.19
C ARG A 403 -2.76 -31.03 -1.06
N HIS A 404 -2.66 -31.90 -2.07
CA HIS A 404 -1.70 -32.99 -2.10
C HIS A 404 -0.25 -32.50 -2.28
N SER A 405 -0.03 -31.48 -3.12
CA SER A 405 1.28 -30.82 -3.25
C SER A 405 1.75 -30.22 -1.92
N HIS A 406 0.84 -29.50 -1.25
CA HIS A 406 1.12 -28.88 0.05
C HIS A 406 1.44 -29.91 1.15
N ARG A 407 0.72 -31.04 1.20
CA ARG A 407 1.05 -32.14 2.13
C ARG A 407 2.45 -32.70 1.90
N LYS A 408 2.87 -32.86 0.64
CA LYS A 408 4.24 -33.32 0.31
C LYS A 408 5.32 -32.32 0.72
N GLN A 409 5.05 -31.01 0.63
CA GLN A 409 5.98 -29.97 1.08
C GLN A 409 6.13 -29.97 2.61
N LEU A 410 5.01 -30.07 3.35
CA LEU A 410 5.03 -30.20 4.81
C LEU A 410 5.75 -31.47 5.30
N GLU A 411 5.58 -32.60 4.61
CA GLU A 411 6.29 -33.84 4.93
C GLU A 411 7.81 -33.75 4.66
N ARG A 412 8.23 -32.96 3.67
CA ARG A 412 9.66 -32.69 3.40
C ARG A 412 10.26 -31.80 4.49
N GLN A 413 9.60 -30.69 4.84
CA GLN A 413 10.03 -29.82 5.94
C GLN A 413 10.13 -30.56 7.28
N ARG A 414 9.20 -31.48 7.58
CA ARG A 414 9.29 -32.33 8.77
C ARG A 414 10.50 -33.26 8.76
N ARG A 415 10.86 -33.83 7.60
CA ARG A 415 12.04 -34.71 7.47
C ARG A 415 13.35 -33.95 7.64
N ASP A 416 13.41 -32.72 7.12
CA ASP A 416 14.62 -31.88 7.22
C ASP A 416 14.81 -31.35 8.65
N ASN A 417 13.73 -30.99 9.35
CA ASN A 417 13.76 -30.60 10.76
C ASN A 417 14.08 -31.75 11.73
N THR A 418 13.90 -33.02 11.32
CA THR A 418 14.33 -34.19 12.11
C THR A 418 15.77 -34.64 11.81
N ARG A 419 16.43 -34.05 10.80
CA ARG A 419 17.81 -34.38 10.41
C ARG A 419 18.83 -33.29 10.80
N ALA A 420 18.38 -32.07 11.06
CA ALA A 420 19.12 -31.04 11.78
C ALA A 420 19.00 -31.27 13.29
#